data_AF-A0A0Q6QEU7-F1
#
_entry.id   AF-A0A0Q6QEU7-F1
#
_cell.length_a   1.000
_cell.length_b   1.000
_cell.length_c   1.000
_cell.angle_alpha   90.00
_cell.angle_beta   90.00
_cell.angle_gamma   90.00
#
_symmetry.space_group_name_H-M   'P 1'
#
loop_
_entity.id
_entity.type
_entity.pdbx_description
1 polymer ?
#
loop_
_entity_poly.entity_id
_entity_poly.type
_entity_poly.pdbx_seq_one_letter_code
_entity_poly.pdbx_strand_id
1 'polypeptide(L)'
;MLYLIVVVAVFLLGVRFYIRALVKRLDLPPLTDNVSACVEVPVQVPIKNEMTESGTGVPLYIGYNGATISSPDRSLIVEWTYQDEARFGDSWNEVSVNGASLNGILWGRGHCWSSCLRYLTFEQYMGSHSRLIVYCVERAVYFEVAKFSAAISFNYPVLYYGEYSDGEKAISQYVFVGNETWRSL
;
A
#
# COMPACT_ATOMS: atom_id res chain seq x y z
N MET A 1 40.58 -19.76 23.74
CA MET A 1 39.42 -20.67 23.70
C MET A 1 38.12 -20.00 24.15
N LEU A 2 38.11 -19.18 25.21
CA LEU A 2 36.91 -18.50 25.72
C LEU A 2 36.23 -17.54 24.72
N TYR A 3 37.02 -16.85 23.88
CA TYR A 3 36.51 -15.84 22.94
C TYR A 3 35.62 -16.43 21.83
N LEU A 4 35.94 -17.64 21.36
CA LEU A 4 35.18 -18.31 20.29
C LEU A 4 33.77 -18.71 20.77
N ILE A 5 33.64 -19.10 22.04
CA ILE A 5 32.37 -19.53 22.63
C ILE A 5 31.39 -18.35 22.74
N VAL A 6 31.89 -17.16 23.11
CA VAL A 6 31.07 -15.95 23.24
C VAL A 6 30.52 -15.48 21.90
N VAL A 7 31.36 -15.49 20.85
CA VAL A 7 30.93 -15.07 19.50
C VAL A 7 29.86 -16.00 18.93
N VAL A 8 30.03 -17.32 19.09
CA VAL A 8 29.04 -18.31 18.63
C VAL A 8 27.72 -18.17 19.40
N ALA A 9 27.77 -17.93 20.72
CA ALA A 9 26.58 -17.74 21.53
C ALA A 9 25.79 -16.48 21.13
N VAL A 10 26.46 -15.35 20.89
CA VAL A 10 25.82 -14.10 20.44
C VAL A 10 25.20 -14.27 19.05
N PHE A 11 25.90 -14.94 18.13
CA PHE A 11 25.39 -15.21 16.79
C PHE A 11 24.15 -16.12 16.82
N LEU A 12 24.17 -17.19 17.59
CA LEU A 12 23.02 -18.11 17.74
C LEU A 12 21.83 -17.45 18.43
N LEU A 13 22.06 -16.56 19.40
CA LEU A 13 21.00 -15.76 20.03
C LEU A 13 20.39 -14.77 19.04
N GLY A 14 21.21 -14.07 18.25
CA GLY A 14 20.75 -13.15 17.21
C GLY A 14 19.91 -13.84 16.14
N VAL A 15 20.36 -15.00 15.65
CA VAL A 15 19.61 -15.82 14.67
C VAL A 15 18.29 -16.32 15.25
N ARG A 16 18.25 -16.75 16.51
CA ARG A 16 17.00 -17.16 17.18
C ARG A 16 16.01 -16.01 17.36
N PHE A 17 16.49 -14.81 17.65
CA PHE A 17 15.64 -13.60 17.72
C PHE A 17 15.10 -13.23 16.35
N TYR A 18 15.95 -13.26 15.32
CA TYR A 18 15.57 -12.98 13.94
C TYR A 18 14.52 -13.97 13.42
N ILE A 19 14.70 -15.27 13.66
CA ILE A 19 13.73 -16.31 13.28
C ILE A 19 12.42 -16.15 14.06
N ARG A 20 12.45 -15.82 15.36
CA ARG A 20 11.21 -15.59 16.13
C ARG A 20 10.44 -14.36 15.64
N ALA A 21 11.12 -13.30 15.23
CA ALA A 21 10.49 -12.13 14.63
C ALA A 21 9.88 -12.46 13.26
N LEU A 22 10.55 -13.31 12.47
CA LEU A 22 10.08 -13.78 11.17
C LEU A 22 8.86 -14.73 11.30
N VAL A 23 8.87 -15.63 12.28
CA VAL A 23 7.78 -16.59 12.53
C VAL A 23 6.53 -15.89 13.09
N LYS A 24 6.68 -14.87 13.94
CA LYS A 24 5.53 -14.02 14.37
C LYS A 24 4.84 -13.30 13.20
N ARG A 25 5.52 -13.14 12.06
CA ARG A 25 4.95 -12.56 10.84
C ARG A 25 4.07 -13.54 10.04
N LEU A 26 4.18 -14.85 10.31
CA LEU A 26 3.49 -15.91 9.55
C LEU A 26 2.15 -16.33 10.18
N ASP A 27 1.95 -16.11 11.48
CA ASP A 27 0.68 -16.38 12.18
C ASP A 27 -0.14 -15.08 12.33
N LEU A 28 -0.44 -14.42 11.21
CA LEU A 28 -1.35 -13.27 11.26
C LEU A 28 -2.79 -13.79 11.45
N PRO A 29 -3.52 -13.34 12.48
CA PRO A 29 -4.91 -13.75 12.67
C PRO A 29 -5.76 -13.42 11.43
N PRO A 30 -6.83 -14.18 11.13
CA PRO A 30 -7.77 -13.79 10.09
C PRO A 30 -8.28 -12.37 10.38
N LEU A 31 -8.38 -11.54 9.34
CA LEU A 31 -9.03 -10.23 9.38
C LEU A 31 -10.52 -10.45 9.66
N THR A 32 -10.84 -10.72 10.92
CA THR A 32 -12.21 -10.78 11.45
C THR A 32 -12.67 -9.40 11.88
N ASP A 33 -11.94 -8.35 11.46
CA ASP A 33 -12.25 -6.98 11.78
C ASP A 33 -13.67 -6.68 11.32
N ASN A 34 -14.53 -6.44 12.30
CA ASN A 34 -15.86 -5.92 12.07
C ASN A 34 -15.72 -4.72 11.14
N VAL A 35 -16.30 -4.86 9.93
CA VAL A 35 -16.43 -3.84 8.89
C VAL A 35 -16.85 -2.47 9.45
N SER A 36 -17.48 -2.46 10.63
CA SER A 36 -17.89 -1.30 11.43
C SER A 36 -16.78 -0.39 11.97
N ALA A 37 -15.49 -0.71 11.87
CA ALA A 37 -14.42 0.09 12.49
C ALA A 37 -13.99 1.33 11.68
N CYS A 38 -14.44 1.50 10.43
CA CYS A 38 -14.10 2.65 9.61
C CYS A 38 -15.10 3.79 9.80
N VAL A 39 -14.91 4.57 10.86
CA VAL A 39 -15.63 5.84 11.07
C VAL A 39 -15.09 6.88 10.09
N GLU A 40 -15.97 7.63 9.43
CA GLU A 40 -15.59 8.67 8.48
C GLU A 40 -14.70 9.74 9.14
N VAL A 41 -13.45 9.84 8.70
CA VAL A 41 -12.59 10.99 9.04
C VAL A 41 -12.96 12.15 8.10
N PRO A 42 -13.26 13.36 8.62
CA PRO A 42 -13.60 14.50 7.78
C PRO A 42 -12.47 14.83 6.79
N VAL A 43 -12.81 14.98 5.51
CA VAL A 43 -11.88 15.36 4.45
C VAL A 43 -11.46 16.83 4.64
N GLN A 44 -10.17 17.08 4.84
CA GLN A 44 -9.57 18.41 4.75
C GLN A 44 -8.85 18.52 3.40
N VAL A 45 -9.10 19.60 2.64
CA VAL A 45 -8.48 19.87 1.33
C VAL A 45 -7.25 20.77 1.57
N PRO A 46 -6.02 20.39 1.16
CA PRO A 46 -4.85 21.21 1.45
C PRO A 46 -4.61 22.33 0.45
N ILE A 47 -4.05 23.39 1.02
CA ILE A 47 -3.49 24.58 0.39
C ILE A 47 -2.12 24.24 -0.23
N LYS A 48 -1.77 24.93 -1.32
CA LYS A 48 -0.55 24.77 -2.12
C LYS A 48 0.75 24.93 -1.31
N ASN A 49 1.68 24.02 -1.59
CA ASN A 49 3.12 23.99 -1.29
C ASN A 49 3.48 23.56 0.14
N GLU A 50 4.25 22.46 0.24
CA GLU A 50 4.65 21.69 1.43
C GLU A 50 3.60 20.68 1.93
N MET A 51 3.91 19.38 1.79
CA MET A 51 3.13 18.22 2.29
C MET A 51 1.64 18.23 1.87
N THR A 52 1.30 17.56 0.76
CA THR A 52 -0.10 17.41 0.36
C THR A 52 -0.84 16.50 1.34
N GLU A 53 -1.70 17.07 2.20
CA GLU A 53 -2.69 16.29 2.96
C GLU A 53 -3.68 15.67 1.98
N SER A 54 -3.65 14.35 1.80
CA SER A 54 -4.57 13.70 0.89
C SER A 54 -5.91 13.48 1.56
N GLY A 55 -7.01 13.85 0.91
CA GLY A 55 -8.36 13.46 1.34
C GLY A 55 -8.54 11.93 1.30
N THR A 56 -9.39 11.40 2.18
CA THR A 56 -9.78 9.98 2.14
C THR A 56 -10.66 9.70 0.94
N GLY A 57 -10.56 8.48 0.41
CA GLY A 57 -11.48 7.93 -0.59
C GLY A 57 -11.34 8.45 -2.02
N VAL A 58 -10.50 9.44 -2.29
CA VAL A 58 -10.21 9.92 -3.66
C VAL A 58 -8.76 9.59 -4.04
N PRO A 59 -8.51 8.97 -5.20
CA PRO A 59 -7.16 8.68 -5.67
C PRO A 59 -6.36 9.93 -6.01
N LEU A 60 -5.08 9.91 -5.70
CA LEU A 60 -4.11 10.92 -6.09
C LEU A 60 -3.33 10.50 -7.33
N TYR A 61 -2.95 11.52 -8.11
CA TYR A 61 -1.93 11.43 -9.14
C TYR A 61 -0.60 11.93 -8.60
N ILE A 62 0.42 11.07 -8.66
CA ILE A 62 1.79 11.34 -8.25
C ILE A 62 2.58 11.65 -9.51
N GLY A 63 2.95 12.91 -9.67
CA GLY A 63 3.68 13.37 -10.85
C GLY A 63 5.10 12.79 -10.98
N TYR A 64 5.89 13.43 -11.82
CA TYR A 64 7.21 12.95 -12.25
C TYR A 64 8.38 13.37 -11.35
N ASN A 65 8.09 13.92 -10.17
CA ASN A 65 9.12 14.43 -9.23
C ASN A 65 9.12 13.67 -7.89
N GLY A 66 8.33 12.60 -7.78
CA GLY A 66 8.03 11.97 -6.49
C GLY A 66 7.13 12.86 -5.61
N ALA A 67 6.81 12.36 -4.43
CA ALA A 67 5.99 13.07 -3.44
C ALA A 67 6.13 12.45 -2.04
N THR A 68 5.97 13.27 -1.00
CA THR A 68 5.72 12.77 0.36
C THR A 68 4.30 13.14 0.75
N ILE A 69 3.49 12.12 1.06
CA ILE A 69 2.06 12.26 1.33
C ILE A 69 1.82 11.80 2.76
N SER A 70 1.19 12.66 3.56
CA SER A 70 0.69 12.25 4.87
C SER A 70 -0.78 11.88 4.79
N SER A 71 -1.19 10.91 5.60
CA SER A 71 -2.61 10.71 5.90
C SER A 71 -3.21 11.97 6.54
N PRO A 72 -4.55 12.17 6.46
CA PRO A 72 -5.21 13.32 7.08
C PRO A 72 -4.90 13.51 8.56
N ASP A 73 -4.77 12.42 9.32
CA ASP A 73 -4.41 12.44 10.75
C ASP A 73 -2.89 12.49 11.00
N ARG A 74 -2.08 12.49 9.93
CA ARG A 74 -0.60 12.45 9.92
C ARG A 74 0.01 11.24 10.64
N SER A 75 -0.76 10.19 10.90
CA SER A 75 -0.25 8.95 11.50
C SER A 75 0.54 8.09 10.51
N LEU A 76 0.30 8.30 9.21
CA LEU A 76 0.95 7.58 8.12
C LEU A 76 1.64 8.54 7.16
N ILE A 77 2.86 8.17 6.77
CA ILE A 77 3.64 8.86 5.75
C ILE A 77 3.91 7.88 4.62
N VAL A 78 3.60 8.29 3.39
CA VAL A 78 3.89 7.54 2.18
C VAL A 78 4.82 8.36 1.32
N GLU A 79 5.99 7.80 1.04
CA GLU A 79 7.02 8.43 0.23
C GLU A 79 7.03 7.77 -1.15
N TRP A 80 6.93 8.59 -2.18
CA TRP A 80 7.00 8.21 -3.58
C TRP A 80 8.32 8.74 -4.16
N THR A 81 9.18 7.85 -4.60
CA THR A 81 10.46 8.18 -5.23
C THR A 81 10.36 7.88 -6.72
N TYR A 82 10.37 8.93 -7.53
CA TYR A 82 10.37 8.82 -9.00
C TYR A 82 11.59 8.04 -9.48
N GLN A 83 11.36 7.10 -10.40
CA GLN A 83 12.41 6.30 -11.03
C GLN A 83 12.54 6.60 -12.52
N ASP A 84 11.43 6.48 -13.25
CA ASP A 84 11.37 6.63 -14.70
C ASP A 84 9.91 6.83 -15.18
N GLU A 85 9.68 6.85 -16.49
CA GLU A 85 8.34 6.87 -17.08
C GLU A 85 8.27 6.03 -18.37
N ALA A 86 7.11 5.45 -18.62
CA ALA A 86 6.81 4.97 -19.96
C ALA A 86 6.65 6.16 -20.91
N ARG A 87 7.03 5.99 -22.19
CA ARG A 87 6.82 7.02 -23.20
C ARG A 87 5.32 7.38 -23.29
N PHE A 88 4.97 8.61 -22.94
CA PHE A 88 3.59 9.12 -22.84
C PHE A 88 2.72 8.47 -21.75
N GLY A 89 3.34 7.89 -20.73
CA GLY A 89 2.65 7.25 -19.61
C GLY A 89 2.72 8.05 -18.31
N ASP A 90 2.16 7.45 -17.27
CA ASP A 90 2.30 7.92 -15.89
C ASP A 90 3.70 7.55 -15.36
N SER A 91 4.12 8.19 -14.25
CA SER A 91 5.42 7.92 -13.65
C SER A 91 5.54 6.51 -13.05
N TRP A 92 6.75 5.98 -13.03
CA TRP A 92 7.15 4.79 -12.28
C TRP A 92 7.89 5.19 -11.02
N ASN A 93 7.48 4.62 -9.90
CA ASN A 93 7.95 5.03 -8.58
C ASN A 93 8.27 3.81 -7.71
N GLU A 94 9.28 3.97 -6.88
CA GLU A 94 9.41 3.19 -5.66
C GLU A 94 8.59 3.87 -4.56
N VAL A 95 8.00 3.09 -3.65
CA VAL A 95 7.16 3.65 -2.59
C VAL A 95 7.55 3.07 -1.24
N SER A 96 7.57 3.92 -0.21
CA SER A 96 7.71 3.52 1.19
C SER A 96 6.46 3.92 1.98
N VAL A 97 6.05 3.11 2.95
CA VAL A 97 5.00 3.44 3.93
C VAL A 97 5.61 3.40 5.31
N ASN A 98 5.63 4.53 6.01
CA ASN A 98 6.34 4.71 7.28
C ASN A 98 7.80 4.21 7.23
N GLY A 99 8.48 4.47 6.12
CA GLY A 99 9.86 4.05 5.87
C GLY A 99 10.04 2.58 5.47
N ALA A 100 8.97 1.77 5.45
CA ALA A 100 9.03 0.40 4.94
C ALA A 100 8.76 0.38 3.43
N SER A 101 9.72 -0.10 2.64
CA SER A 101 9.58 -0.18 1.18
C SER A 101 8.48 -1.18 0.76
N LEU A 102 7.64 -0.76 -0.18
CA LEU A 102 6.76 -1.62 -0.96
C LEU A 102 7.60 -2.19 -2.12
N ASN A 103 7.83 -3.50 -2.11
CA ASN A 103 8.61 -4.16 -3.15
C ASN A 103 7.96 -3.97 -4.54
N GLY A 104 8.77 -3.56 -5.51
CA GLY A 104 8.39 -3.42 -6.93
C GLY A 104 8.17 -1.96 -7.35
N ILE A 105 7.73 -1.79 -8.60
CA ILE A 105 7.50 -0.48 -9.22
C ILE A 105 6.00 -0.18 -9.22
N LEU A 106 5.62 0.98 -8.72
CA LEU A 106 4.24 1.46 -8.69
C LEU A 106 4.05 2.60 -9.68
N TRP A 107 2.91 2.60 -10.37
CA TRP A 107 2.50 3.73 -11.20
C TRP A 107 2.16 4.91 -10.31
N GLY A 108 2.49 6.13 -10.75
CA GLY A 108 2.17 7.38 -10.06
C GLY A 108 0.68 7.74 -10.07
N ARG A 109 -0.20 6.75 -9.93
CA ARG A 109 -1.65 6.93 -9.88
C ARG A 109 -2.27 5.88 -8.97
N GLY A 110 -3.54 6.07 -8.66
CA GLY A 110 -4.31 5.08 -7.90
C GLY A 110 -3.96 5.05 -6.41
N HIS A 111 -3.15 5.99 -5.90
CA HIS A 111 -2.90 6.16 -4.46
C HIS A 111 -4.18 6.66 -3.78
N CYS A 112 -4.83 5.84 -2.95
CA CYS A 112 -6.03 6.25 -2.23
C CYS A 112 -6.02 5.71 -0.80
N TRP A 113 -6.40 6.56 0.16
CA TRP A 113 -6.62 6.15 1.54
C TRP A 113 -8.04 5.65 1.74
N SER A 114 -8.20 4.51 2.41
CA SER A 114 -9.49 4.18 3.03
C SER A 114 -9.86 5.21 4.11
N SER A 115 -11.16 5.34 4.40
CA SER A 115 -11.69 6.23 5.44
C SER A 115 -11.11 5.96 6.84
N CYS A 116 -10.83 4.69 7.18
CA CYS A 116 -10.15 4.29 8.42
C CYS A 116 -8.63 4.41 8.41
N LEU A 117 -8.02 4.81 7.28
CA LEU A 117 -6.57 4.91 7.12
C LEU A 117 -5.80 3.58 7.28
N ARG A 118 -6.49 2.45 7.41
CA ARG A 118 -5.85 1.12 7.56
C ARG A 118 -5.43 0.51 6.23
N TYR A 119 -6.06 0.96 5.15
CA TYR A 119 -5.85 0.46 3.81
C TYR A 119 -5.47 1.57 2.83
N LEU A 120 -4.58 1.21 1.92
CA LEU A 120 -4.08 2.02 0.82
C LEU A 120 -4.32 1.30 -0.50
N THR A 121 -4.70 2.00 -1.56
CA THR A 121 -4.66 1.42 -2.92
C THR A 121 -3.38 1.83 -3.62
N PHE A 122 -2.84 0.93 -4.43
CA PHE A 122 -1.74 1.22 -5.35
C PHE A 122 -1.96 0.50 -6.67
N GLU A 123 -1.44 1.05 -7.76
CA GLU A 123 -1.33 0.32 -9.02
C GLU A 123 0.12 -0.10 -9.25
N GLN A 124 0.37 -1.40 -9.31
CA GLN A 124 1.71 -1.96 -9.46
C GLN A 124 1.99 -2.38 -10.91
N TYR A 125 3.17 -2.01 -11.40
CA TYR A 125 3.69 -2.46 -12.68
C TYR A 125 4.25 -3.88 -12.59
N MET A 126 3.86 -4.74 -13.54
CA MET A 126 4.21 -6.16 -13.61
C MET A 126 4.90 -6.53 -14.94
N GLY A 127 5.55 -5.56 -15.61
CA GLY A 127 6.22 -5.78 -16.90
C GLY A 127 5.26 -5.70 -18.09
N SER A 128 4.39 -6.69 -18.23
CA SER A 128 3.42 -6.76 -19.36
C SER A 128 2.06 -6.18 -19.06
N HIS A 129 1.78 -5.92 -17.78
CA HIS A 129 0.49 -5.44 -17.29
C HIS A 129 0.69 -4.66 -16.00
N SER A 130 -0.41 -4.12 -15.47
CA SER A 130 -0.45 -3.64 -14.10
C SER A 130 -1.54 -4.33 -13.30
N ARG A 131 -1.45 -4.22 -11.98
CA ARG A 131 -2.43 -4.76 -11.04
C ARG A 131 -2.80 -3.72 -10.01
N LEU A 132 -4.09 -3.62 -9.71
CA LEU A 132 -4.60 -2.86 -8.58
C LEU A 132 -4.46 -3.70 -7.32
N ILE A 133 -3.76 -3.16 -6.33
CA ILE A 133 -3.62 -3.79 -5.01
C ILE A 133 -4.22 -2.90 -3.92
N VAL A 134 -4.71 -3.55 -2.87
CA VAL A 134 -4.98 -2.91 -1.58
C VAL A 134 -3.94 -3.38 -0.58
N TYR A 135 -3.25 -2.44 0.05
CA TYR A 135 -2.24 -2.67 1.07
C TYR A 135 -2.83 -2.42 2.46
N CYS A 136 -2.70 -3.39 3.36
CA CYS A 136 -3.06 -3.28 4.77
C CYS A 136 -1.83 -2.81 5.55
N VAL A 137 -1.88 -1.57 6.03
CA VAL A 137 -0.73 -0.86 6.62
C VAL A 137 -0.24 -1.53 7.89
N GLU A 138 -1.14 -1.89 8.79
CA GLU A 138 -0.84 -2.50 10.09
C GLU A 138 -0.09 -3.84 9.96
N ARG A 139 -0.45 -4.61 8.93
CA ARG A 139 0.05 -5.98 8.72
C ARG A 139 1.19 -6.07 7.70
N ALA A 140 1.46 -4.99 6.97
CA ALA A 140 2.38 -4.96 5.84
C ALA A 140 2.14 -6.09 4.82
N VAL A 141 0.87 -6.29 4.46
CA VAL A 141 0.41 -7.28 3.47
C VAL A 141 -0.46 -6.61 2.42
N TYR A 142 -0.58 -7.21 1.25
CA TYR A 142 -1.43 -6.72 0.17
C TYR A 142 -2.42 -7.78 -0.33
N PHE A 143 -3.50 -7.30 -0.92
CA PHE A 143 -4.48 -8.09 -1.66
C PHE A 143 -4.54 -7.56 -3.10
N GLU A 144 -4.52 -8.47 -4.08
CA GLU A 144 -4.66 -8.12 -5.50
C GLU A 144 -6.15 -8.10 -5.85
N VAL A 145 -6.64 -6.93 -6.27
CA VAL A 145 -8.06 -6.72 -6.61
C VAL A 145 -8.33 -7.14 -8.04
N ALA A 146 -7.57 -6.59 -8.98
CA ALA A 146 -7.78 -6.78 -10.41
C ALA A 146 -6.52 -6.46 -11.22
N LYS A 147 -6.46 -6.97 -12.46
CA LYS A 147 -5.44 -6.61 -13.45
C LYS A 147 -5.95 -5.47 -14.33
N PHE A 148 -5.04 -4.71 -14.92
CA PHE A 148 -5.36 -3.59 -15.81
C PHE A 148 -6.44 -2.66 -15.22
N SER A 149 -6.27 -2.32 -13.95
CA SER A 149 -7.25 -1.57 -13.17
C SER A 149 -6.59 -0.48 -12.35
N ALA A 150 -7.30 0.63 -12.19
CA ALA A 150 -6.92 1.75 -11.32
C ALA A 150 -8.07 2.10 -10.38
N ALA A 151 -7.75 2.47 -9.13
CA ALA A 151 -8.76 2.93 -8.18
C ALA A 151 -9.46 4.20 -8.70
N ILE A 152 -10.78 4.28 -8.49
CA ILE A 152 -11.61 5.47 -8.75
C ILE A 152 -12.04 6.10 -7.43
N SER A 153 -12.45 5.29 -6.46
CA SER A 153 -12.74 5.74 -5.10
C SER A 153 -12.65 4.58 -4.11
N PHE A 154 -12.30 4.87 -2.87
CA PHE A 154 -12.15 3.84 -1.84
C PHE A 154 -12.75 4.25 -0.50
N ASN A 155 -13.96 3.78 -0.23
CA ASN A 155 -14.58 3.90 1.09
C ASN A 155 -14.78 2.49 1.64
N TYR A 156 -13.81 2.00 2.42
CA TYR A 156 -13.83 0.64 2.95
C TYR A 156 -15.17 0.32 3.65
N PRO A 157 -15.83 -0.81 3.34
CA PRO A 157 -15.30 -1.98 2.63
C PRO A 157 -15.51 -1.96 1.11
N VAL A 158 -15.83 -0.83 0.49
CA VAL A 158 -16.14 -0.76 -0.95
C VAL A 158 -15.05 0.00 -1.70
N LEU A 159 -14.49 -0.66 -2.71
CA LEU A 159 -13.56 -0.08 -3.67
C LEU A 159 -14.21 -0.04 -5.05
N TYR A 160 -14.32 1.14 -5.63
CA TYR A 160 -14.66 1.31 -7.04
C TYR A 160 -13.39 1.49 -7.85
N TYR A 161 -13.30 0.79 -8.97
CA TYR A 161 -12.13 0.82 -9.84
C TYR A 161 -12.54 0.79 -11.31
N GLY A 162 -11.69 1.37 -12.15
CA GLY A 162 -11.87 1.38 -13.60
C GLY A 162 -10.94 0.37 -14.24
N GLU A 163 -11.50 -0.48 -15.10
CA GLU A 163 -10.74 -1.39 -15.96
C GLU A 163 -10.36 -0.67 -17.27
N TYR A 164 -9.18 -0.96 -17.80
CA TYR A 164 -8.71 -0.39 -19.08
C TYR A 164 -8.21 -1.45 -20.07
N SER A 165 -8.56 -2.72 -19.87
CA SER A 165 -8.50 -3.72 -20.94
C SER A 165 -9.62 -3.48 -21.95
N ASP A 166 -9.31 -3.60 -23.24
CA ASP A 166 -10.26 -3.71 -24.36
C ASP A 166 -11.08 -2.46 -24.76
N GLY A 167 -10.63 -1.26 -24.40
CA GLY A 167 -11.10 0.00 -25.01
C GLY A 167 -12.43 0.56 -24.47
N GLU A 168 -13.17 -0.20 -23.67
CA GLU A 168 -14.28 0.31 -22.86
C GLU A 168 -13.86 0.42 -21.39
N LYS A 169 -14.01 1.62 -20.80
CA LYS A 169 -13.77 1.83 -19.36
C LYS A 169 -14.99 1.35 -18.58
N ALA A 170 -15.02 0.06 -18.23
CA ALA A 170 -15.98 -0.46 -17.26
C ALA A 170 -15.60 0.02 -15.85
N ILE A 171 -16.59 0.48 -15.09
CA ILE A 171 -16.46 0.73 -13.65
C ILE A 171 -16.93 -0.53 -12.93
N SER A 172 -16.02 -1.12 -12.17
CA SER A 172 -16.26 -2.31 -11.37
C SER A 172 -16.21 -1.95 -9.89
N GLN A 173 -16.76 -2.84 -9.05
CA GLN A 173 -16.70 -2.71 -7.60
C GLN A 173 -16.15 -3.98 -6.96
N TYR A 174 -15.39 -3.82 -5.89
CA TYR A 174 -15.00 -4.89 -4.98
C TYR A 174 -15.51 -4.57 -3.58
N VAL A 175 -16.13 -5.55 -2.92
CA VAL A 175 -16.60 -5.43 -1.53
C VAL A 175 -15.76 -6.37 -0.67
N PHE A 176 -15.02 -5.80 0.28
CA PHE A 176 -14.22 -6.56 1.24
C PHE A 176 -15.14 -7.22 2.27
N VAL A 177 -15.02 -8.55 2.39
CA VAL A 177 -15.85 -9.40 3.28
C VAL A 177 -15.01 -10.20 4.26
N GLY A 178 -13.68 -10.01 4.27
CA GLY A 178 -12.77 -10.64 5.24
C GLY A 178 -12.29 -12.04 4.86
N ASN A 179 -12.63 -12.52 3.65
CA ASN A 179 -12.17 -13.81 3.12
C ASN A 179 -11.01 -13.66 2.11
N GLU A 180 -10.44 -12.47 2.00
CA GLU A 180 -9.40 -12.17 1.02
C GLU A 180 -8.09 -12.88 1.37
N THR A 181 -7.41 -13.39 0.34
CA THR A 181 -6.10 -14.01 0.49
C THR A 181 -5.01 -12.95 0.43
N TRP A 182 -4.63 -12.42 1.60
CA TRP A 182 -3.56 -11.45 1.74
C TRP A 182 -2.17 -12.09 1.56
N ARG A 183 -1.25 -11.36 0.92
CA ARG A 183 0.11 -11.78 0.59
C ARG A 183 1.13 -10.85 1.24
N SER A 184 2.26 -11.38 1.66
CA SER A 184 3.41 -10.57 2.07
C SER A 184 4.02 -9.85 0.87
N LEU A 185 4.56 -8.66 1.11
CA LEU A 185 5.41 -7.94 0.17
C LEU A 185 6.69 -8.71 -0.16
#